data_AF-A0A9D6IG35-F1
#
_entry.id   AF-A0A9D6IG35-F1
#
_cell.length_a   1.000
_cell.length_b   1.000
_cell.length_c   1.000
_cell.angle_alpha   90.00
_cell.angle_beta   90.00
_cell.angle_gamma   90.00
#
_symmetry.space_group_name_H-M   'P 1'
#
loop_
_entity.id
_entity.type
_entity.pdbx_description
1 polymer ?
#
loop_
_entity_poly.entity_id
_entity_poly.type
_entity_poly.pdbx_seq_one_letter_code
_entity_poly.pdbx_strand_id
1 'polypeptide(L)'
;MARKFDRFGCLAAAWVTLGCLAAIGFAPTASAQGDPTALRDRFLTEAPVAWEKAMANFQRLQGRYSIQIIHNGKMRVDTEIELKQNAHCKMQLARLRTGKDENLDAYNRDYSFSLTRKKDRAWVLAESALKIAKRKLRADQIDDSVKRSWAYSPVTIRVLHLAELVKQPNFKVVSVQAVAKDNLIEVAFDNKHSVKNEPFCSIQGGKLYLDPSRSWCLRSAVVKNEYANGADESRHILGFSDQSPNSCIPRRLVIESIGYDIPDGKTITEKRSVTRRIKVDFEVEEPVILPADEEFTLSAFGLPEPEGIERASSRWYLWFIAIAAVSLIVGFYLLRRSGRPSAATPASGS
;
A
#
# COMPACT_ATOMS: atom_id res chain seq x y z
N MET A 1 -17.01 -20.10 39.53
CA MET A 1 -18.36 -20.05 38.91
C MET A 1 -18.29 -20.79 37.59
N ALA A 2 -18.71 -22.04 37.61
CA ALA A 2 -18.77 -22.92 36.46
C ALA A 2 -20.13 -22.78 35.77
N ARG A 3 -20.17 -22.75 34.44
CA ARG A 3 -21.39 -23.04 33.68
C ARG A 3 -21.12 -24.19 32.71
N LYS A 4 -21.73 -25.31 33.05
CA LYS A 4 -21.98 -26.49 32.22
C LYS A 4 -22.85 -26.09 31.03
N PHE A 5 -22.60 -26.70 29.87
CA PHE A 5 -23.60 -26.86 28.81
C PHE A 5 -23.68 -28.35 28.45
N ASP A 6 -24.82 -28.94 28.79
CA ASP A 6 -25.29 -30.25 28.38
C ASP A 6 -25.69 -30.21 26.89
N ARG A 7 -25.21 -31.16 26.06
CA ARG A 7 -25.88 -32.41 25.63
C ARG A 7 -27.29 -32.24 25.03
N PHE A 8 -27.35 -32.33 23.71
CA PHE A 8 -28.43 -32.90 22.86
C PHE A 8 -27.74 -33.30 21.54
N GLY A 9 -27.98 -34.40 20.84
CA GLY A 9 -28.86 -35.55 20.97
C GLY A 9 -28.53 -36.47 19.79
N CYS A 10 -28.54 -37.78 20.00
CA CYS A 10 -28.34 -38.79 18.96
C CYS A 10 -29.50 -38.79 17.97
N LEU A 11 -29.20 -38.88 16.67
CA LEU A 11 -30.07 -39.54 15.70
C LEU A 11 -29.19 -40.32 14.72
N ALA A 12 -29.30 -41.65 14.82
CA ALA A 12 -28.76 -42.61 13.89
C ALA A 12 -29.67 -42.67 12.66
N ALA A 13 -29.06 -42.70 11.47
CA ALA A 13 -29.70 -43.20 10.26
C ALA A 13 -28.64 -43.96 9.45
N ALA A 14 -28.96 -45.22 9.17
CA ALA A 14 -28.14 -46.20 8.49
C ALA A 14 -28.61 -46.40 7.04
N TRP A 15 -27.77 -47.08 6.24
CA TRP A 15 -27.99 -47.61 4.88
C TRP A 15 -27.94 -46.53 3.78
N VAL A 16 -27.12 -46.62 2.72
CA VAL A 16 -26.88 -47.74 1.78
C VAL A 16 -25.48 -47.61 1.16
N THR A 17 -24.70 -48.69 1.22
CA THR A 17 -23.46 -48.88 0.44
C THR A 17 -23.82 -49.30 -0.99
N LEU A 18 -23.67 -48.39 -1.96
CA LEU A 18 -23.65 -48.75 -3.38
C LEU A 18 -22.22 -48.60 -3.90
N GLY A 19 -21.61 -49.74 -4.24
CA GLY A 19 -20.27 -49.83 -4.76
C GLY A 19 -20.18 -49.22 -6.15
N CYS A 20 -19.48 -48.09 -6.25
CA CYS A 20 -18.89 -47.64 -7.50
C CYS A 20 -17.45 -48.15 -7.54
N LEU A 21 -17.22 -49.19 -8.36
CA LEU A 21 -15.92 -49.51 -8.93
C LEU A 21 -15.48 -48.33 -9.81
N ALA A 22 -14.91 -47.30 -9.17
CA ALA A 22 -14.22 -46.24 -9.88
C ALA A 22 -12.92 -46.84 -10.41
N ALA A 23 -12.86 -47.06 -11.72
CA ALA A 23 -11.61 -47.29 -12.42
C ALA A 23 -10.68 -46.12 -12.06
N ILE A 24 -9.65 -46.40 -11.26
CA ILE A 24 -8.52 -45.51 -11.03
C ILE A 24 -7.74 -45.51 -12.34
N GLY A 25 -8.28 -44.77 -13.32
CA GLY A 25 -7.50 -44.32 -14.45
C GLY A 25 -6.45 -43.39 -13.89
N PHE A 26 -5.23 -43.91 -13.72
CA PHE A 26 -4.03 -43.10 -13.67
C PHE A 26 -3.97 -42.33 -15.00
N ALA A 27 -4.69 -41.22 -15.10
CA ALA A 27 -4.40 -40.23 -16.09
C ALA A 27 -2.95 -39.81 -15.81
N PRO A 28 -2.00 -40.03 -16.73
CA PRO A 28 -0.70 -39.44 -16.58
C PRO A 28 -0.96 -37.94 -16.58
N THR A 29 -0.94 -37.31 -15.40
CA THR A 29 -0.59 -35.90 -15.29
C THR A 29 0.85 -35.82 -15.78
N ALA A 30 1.02 -35.86 -17.10
CA ALA A 30 2.13 -35.26 -17.78
C ALA A 30 2.01 -33.77 -17.45
N SER A 31 2.46 -33.41 -16.25
CA SER A 31 2.76 -32.06 -15.86
C SER A 31 3.64 -31.54 -16.98
N ALA A 32 3.05 -30.70 -17.84
CA ALA A 32 3.76 -30.00 -18.89
C ALA A 32 4.84 -29.18 -18.20
N GLN A 33 6.00 -29.80 -17.99
CA GLN A 33 7.23 -29.13 -17.62
C GLN A 33 7.56 -28.30 -18.85
N GLY A 34 7.00 -27.07 -18.87
CA GLY A 34 7.30 -26.11 -19.90
C GLY A 34 8.80 -25.98 -20.02
N ASP A 35 9.29 -25.86 -21.26
CA ASP A 35 10.70 -25.65 -21.55
C ASP A 35 11.28 -24.57 -20.62
N PRO A 36 12.26 -24.91 -19.76
CA PRO A 36 12.87 -23.95 -18.84
C PRO A 36 13.41 -22.71 -19.55
N THR A 37 13.84 -22.85 -20.80
CA THR A 37 14.30 -21.74 -21.65
C THR A 37 13.16 -20.79 -21.94
N ALA A 38 12.03 -21.31 -22.43
CA ALA A 38 10.82 -20.52 -22.67
C ALA A 38 10.31 -19.84 -21.39
N LEU A 39 10.32 -20.51 -20.24
CA LEU A 39 9.91 -19.90 -18.96
C LEU A 39 10.85 -18.78 -18.53
N ARG A 40 12.16 -18.95 -18.72
CA ARG A 40 13.16 -17.92 -18.44
C ARG A 40 12.94 -16.69 -19.32
N ASP A 41 12.72 -16.88 -20.62
CA ASP A 41 12.50 -15.79 -21.57
C ASP A 41 11.22 -15.03 -21.23
N ARG A 42 10.15 -15.74 -20.88
CA ARG A 42 8.90 -15.12 -20.38
C ARG A 42 9.13 -14.33 -19.10
N PHE A 43 9.85 -14.87 -18.12
CA PHE A 43 10.16 -14.13 -16.89
C PHE A 43 10.92 -12.82 -17.19
N LEU A 44 11.95 -12.87 -18.03
CA LEU A 44 12.77 -11.70 -18.33
C LEU A 44 12.05 -10.64 -19.18
N THR A 45 11.06 -11.03 -19.98
CA THR A 45 10.32 -10.13 -20.88
C THR A 45 8.99 -9.65 -20.30
N GLU A 46 8.19 -10.55 -19.74
CA GLU A 46 6.86 -10.24 -19.23
C GLU A 46 6.88 -9.62 -17.82
N ALA A 47 7.70 -10.16 -16.91
CA ALA A 47 7.62 -9.80 -15.49
C ALA A 47 7.98 -8.34 -15.21
N PRO A 48 9.07 -7.75 -15.77
CA PRO A 48 9.39 -6.34 -15.55
C PRO A 48 8.28 -5.39 -16.00
N VAL A 49 7.69 -5.65 -17.17
CA VAL A 49 6.58 -4.85 -17.72
C VAL A 49 5.34 -4.98 -16.84
N ALA A 50 5.05 -6.20 -16.38
CA ALA A 50 3.92 -6.46 -15.48
C ALA A 50 4.08 -5.76 -14.13
N TRP A 51 5.29 -5.75 -13.56
CA TRP A 51 5.59 -5.05 -12.31
C TRP A 51 5.48 -3.54 -12.44
N GLU A 52 5.94 -2.95 -13.54
CA GLU A 52 5.80 -1.51 -13.81
C GLU A 52 4.31 -1.11 -13.91
N LYS A 53 3.49 -1.94 -14.57
CA LYS A 53 2.03 -1.74 -14.61
C LYS A 53 1.39 -1.89 -13.23
N ALA A 54 1.76 -2.91 -12.47
CA ALA A 54 1.25 -3.11 -11.11
C ALA A 54 1.64 -1.96 -10.18
N MET A 55 2.86 -1.42 -10.32
CA MET A 55 3.34 -0.25 -9.60
C MET A 55 2.44 0.97 -9.82
N ALA A 56 2.06 1.22 -11.08
CA ALA A 56 1.14 2.31 -11.42
C ALA A 56 -0.23 2.12 -10.74
N ASN A 57 -0.74 0.88 -10.66
CA ASN A 57 -1.97 0.58 -9.94
C ASN A 57 -1.83 0.81 -8.43
N PHE A 58 -0.68 0.47 -7.84
CA PHE A 58 -0.42 0.65 -6.42
C PHE A 58 -0.39 2.12 -5.97
N GLN A 59 -0.15 3.06 -6.89
CA GLN A 59 -0.30 4.50 -6.63
C GLN A 59 -1.75 4.93 -6.38
N ARG A 60 -2.73 4.06 -6.64
CA ARG A 60 -4.15 4.31 -6.39
C ARG A 60 -4.65 3.68 -5.10
N LEU A 61 -3.86 2.81 -4.47
CA LEU A 61 -4.27 2.14 -3.25
C LEU A 61 -4.47 3.14 -2.11
N GLN A 62 -5.58 2.97 -1.41
CA GLN A 62 -5.88 3.67 -0.16
C GLN A 62 -6.06 2.63 0.95
N GLY A 63 -5.97 3.06 2.20
CA GLY A 63 -6.40 2.27 3.33
C GLY A 63 -5.36 2.23 4.43
N ARG A 64 -5.33 1.13 5.17
CA ARG A 64 -4.49 0.97 6.35
C ARG A 64 -3.71 -0.32 6.32
N TYR A 65 -2.60 -0.36 7.05
CA TYR A 65 -1.93 -1.61 7.37
C TYR A 65 -1.24 -1.51 8.73
N SER A 66 -1.17 -2.63 9.43
CA SER A 66 -0.48 -2.72 10.72
C SER A 66 0.83 -3.48 10.58
N ILE A 67 1.91 -2.95 11.13
CA ILE A 67 3.25 -3.54 11.17
C ILE A 67 3.56 -3.98 12.60
N GLN A 68 3.85 -5.26 12.77
CA GLN A 68 4.40 -5.82 14.00
C GLN A 68 5.83 -6.31 13.76
N ILE A 69 6.79 -5.79 14.52
CA ILE A 69 8.18 -6.26 14.49
C ILE A 69 8.47 -6.99 15.80
N ILE A 70 8.78 -8.28 15.70
CA ILE A 70 9.10 -9.17 16.80
C ILE A 70 10.59 -9.53 16.69
N HIS A 71 11.33 -9.29 17.76
CA HIS A 71 12.76 -9.59 17.87
C HIS A 71 12.97 -10.57 19.03
N ASN A 72 13.49 -11.77 18.75
CA ASN A 72 13.72 -12.84 19.73
C ASN A 72 12.48 -13.13 20.58
N GLY A 73 11.33 -13.27 19.91
CA GLY A 73 10.04 -13.54 20.54
C GLY A 73 9.38 -12.34 21.24
N LYS A 74 10.07 -11.20 21.37
CA LYS A 74 9.53 -10.00 22.02
C LYS A 74 9.08 -8.98 20.99
N MET A 75 7.86 -8.47 21.13
CA MET A 75 7.36 -7.37 20.31
C MET A 75 8.18 -6.10 20.58
N ARG A 76 8.68 -5.46 19.52
CA ARG A 76 9.48 -4.23 19.57
C ARG A 76 8.77 -3.04 18.96
N VAL A 77 8.01 -3.27 17.89
CA VAL A 77 7.26 -2.24 17.18
C VAL A 77 5.87 -2.78 16.89
N ASP A 78 4.87 -1.96 17.15
CA ASP A 78 3.48 -2.18 16.74
C ASP A 78 2.92 -0.84 16.24
N THR A 79 2.86 -0.69 14.92
CA THR A 79 2.53 0.57 14.26
C THR A 79 1.42 0.34 13.26
N GLU A 80 0.43 1.20 13.27
CA GLU A 80 -0.56 1.30 12.20
C GLU A 80 -0.17 2.44 11.25
N ILE A 81 -0.25 2.19 9.95
CA ILE A 81 -0.04 3.17 8.91
C ILE A 81 -1.34 3.33 8.14
N GLU A 82 -1.76 4.57 7.93
CA GLU A 82 -2.82 4.96 7.01
C GLU A 82 -2.21 5.63 5.78
N LEU A 83 -2.58 5.15 4.61
CA LEU A 83 -2.13 5.64 3.32
C LEU A 83 -3.29 6.32 2.60
N LYS A 84 -3.07 7.58 2.21
CA LYS A 84 -3.91 8.27 1.23
C LYS A 84 -3.07 8.83 0.10
N GLN A 85 -3.55 8.76 -1.13
CA GLN A 85 -2.85 9.28 -2.29
C GLN A 85 -3.78 9.50 -3.48
N ASN A 86 -3.42 10.46 -4.32
CA ASN A 86 -3.98 10.64 -5.65
C ASN A 86 -2.83 10.94 -6.64
N ALA A 87 -3.15 11.40 -7.85
CA ALA A 87 -2.13 11.67 -8.88
C ALA A 87 -1.10 12.75 -8.49
N HIS A 88 -1.42 13.63 -7.53
CA HIS A 88 -0.63 14.82 -7.21
C HIS A 88 -0.30 14.97 -5.72
N CYS A 89 -0.99 14.23 -4.87
CA CYS A 89 -0.92 14.38 -3.43
C CYS A 89 -0.73 13.02 -2.77
N LYS A 90 0.06 12.96 -1.70
CA LYS A 90 0.26 11.76 -0.89
C LYS A 90 0.30 12.11 0.57
N MET A 91 -0.20 11.20 1.39
CA MET A 91 -0.21 11.29 2.84
C MET A 91 0.03 9.92 3.43
N GLN A 92 0.91 9.88 4.42
CA GLN A 92 1.13 8.74 5.28
C GLN A 92 0.95 9.17 6.73
N LEU A 93 0.05 8.50 7.45
CA LEU A 93 -0.18 8.74 8.87
C LEU A 93 0.21 7.49 9.67
N ALA A 94 1.25 7.60 10.47
CA ALA A 94 1.75 6.57 11.34
C ALA A 94 1.26 6.76 12.79
N ARG A 95 0.68 5.71 13.37
CA ARG A 95 0.21 5.65 14.76
C ARG A 95 0.87 4.50 15.49
N LEU A 96 1.56 4.78 16.59
CA LEU A 96 2.08 3.72 17.47
C LEU A 96 0.93 3.15 18.30
N ARG A 97 0.64 1.85 18.18
CA ARG A 97 -0.47 1.22 18.92
C ARG A 97 -0.23 1.15 20.43
N THR A 98 1.04 1.05 20.83
CA THR A 98 1.45 1.12 22.23
C THR A 98 1.76 2.54 22.72
N GLY A 99 1.71 3.53 21.81
CA GLY A 99 2.13 4.90 22.07
C GLY A 99 0.96 5.89 22.11
N LYS A 100 1.29 7.15 22.39
CA LYS A 100 0.35 8.28 22.29
C LYS A 100 0.67 9.20 21.11
N ASP A 101 1.71 8.87 20.34
CA ASP A 101 2.26 9.75 19.34
C ASP A 101 1.81 9.30 17.95
N GLU A 102 1.34 10.27 17.18
CA GLU A 102 1.00 10.13 15.77
C GLU A 102 1.87 11.07 14.95
N ASN A 103 2.37 10.57 13.83
CA ASN A 103 3.17 11.32 12.87
C ASN A 103 2.49 11.26 11.50
N LEU A 104 2.35 12.40 10.87
CA LEU A 104 1.78 12.53 9.54
C LEU A 104 2.82 13.17 8.63
N ASP A 105 3.05 12.57 7.47
CA ASP A 105 3.83 13.14 6.38
C ASP A 105 2.93 13.29 5.17
N ALA A 106 2.86 14.48 4.57
CA ALA A 106 2.05 14.72 3.40
C ALA A 106 2.66 15.73 2.44
N TYR A 107 2.25 15.63 1.17
CA TYR A 107 2.48 16.67 0.19
C TYR A 107 1.28 16.81 -0.76
N ASN A 108 1.15 18.00 -1.32
CA ASN A 108 0.26 18.34 -2.42
C ASN A 108 1.06 19.09 -3.51
N ARG A 109 0.37 19.63 -4.52
CA ARG A 109 1.01 20.41 -5.61
C ARG A 109 1.75 21.65 -5.09
N ASP A 110 1.28 22.22 -4.00
CA ASP A 110 1.67 23.52 -3.48
C ASP A 110 2.73 23.47 -2.37
N TYR A 111 2.84 22.38 -1.61
CA TYR A 111 3.85 22.22 -0.56
C TYR A 111 3.89 20.79 0.01
N SER A 112 4.85 20.55 0.91
CA SER A 112 4.96 19.34 1.73
C SER A 112 5.08 19.72 3.21
N PHE A 113 4.53 18.88 4.09
CA PHE A 113 4.48 19.14 5.52
C PHE A 113 4.54 17.85 6.32
N SER A 114 4.96 17.96 7.59
CA SER A 114 4.80 16.87 8.55
C SER A 114 4.18 17.42 9.82
N LEU A 115 3.23 16.68 10.36
CA LEU A 115 2.54 17.00 11.59
C LEU A 115 2.86 15.94 12.64
N THR A 116 2.89 16.36 13.88
CA THR A 116 2.86 15.43 15.01
C THR A 116 1.70 15.80 15.94
N ARG A 117 1.14 14.80 16.61
CA ARG A 117 0.26 15.05 17.75
C ARG A 117 0.47 14.02 18.82
N LYS A 118 0.26 14.45 20.06
CA LYS A 118 0.06 13.55 21.20
C LYS A 118 -1.43 13.28 21.33
N LYS A 119 -1.79 12.11 21.86
CA LYS A 119 -3.17 11.65 22.05
C LYS A 119 -4.09 12.79 22.52
N ASP A 120 -5.19 12.97 21.80
CA ASP A 120 -6.26 13.96 22.04
C ASP A 120 -5.82 15.44 21.99
N ARG A 121 -4.60 15.73 21.52
CA ARG A 121 -4.15 17.11 21.26
C ARG A 121 -4.32 17.48 19.79
N ALA A 122 -4.42 18.79 19.55
CA ALA A 122 -4.38 19.34 18.20
C ALA A 122 -3.06 18.98 17.49
N TRP A 123 -3.13 18.87 16.17
CA TRP A 123 -1.95 18.72 15.32
C TRP A 123 -1.04 19.93 15.46
N VAL A 124 0.27 19.68 15.49
CA VAL A 124 1.29 20.71 15.43
C VAL A 124 2.27 20.40 14.31
N LEU A 125 2.84 21.44 13.70
CA LEU A 125 3.92 21.27 12.72
C LEU A 125 5.12 20.63 13.40
N ALA A 126 5.64 19.55 12.82
CA ALA A 126 6.84 18.90 13.31
C ALA A 126 8.04 19.86 13.22
N GLU A 127 8.91 19.93 14.22
CA GLU A 127 10.09 20.82 14.20
C GLU A 127 11.01 20.51 13.00
N SER A 128 11.09 19.23 12.60
CA SER A 128 11.79 18.79 11.40
C SER A 128 11.23 19.40 10.11
N ALA A 129 9.96 19.81 10.09
CA ALA A 129 9.33 20.47 8.96
C ALA A 129 9.86 21.89 8.73
N LEU A 130 10.26 22.58 9.79
CA LEU A 130 10.71 23.97 9.73
C LEU A 130 12.16 24.09 9.23
N LYS A 131 12.97 23.03 9.39
CA LYS A 131 14.38 23.03 8.98
C LYS A 131 14.60 22.70 7.49
N ILE A 132 13.56 22.24 6.78
CA ILE A 132 13.67 21.82 5.37
C ILE A 132 13.04 22.89 4.46
N ALA A 133 13.74 24.02 4.31
CA ALA A 133 13.34 25.12 3.42
C ALA A 133 13.49 24.80 1.91
N LYS A 134 13.64 23.54 1.51
CA LYS A 134 13.70 23.12 0.10
C LYS A 134 12.51 22.21 -0.24
N ARG A 135 11.43 22.83 -0.71
CA ARG A 135 10.12 22.22 -1.06
C ARG A 135 10.20 20.92 -1.89
N LYS A 136 11.10 20.83 -2.88
CA LYS A 136 11.24 19.66 -3.77
C LYS A 136 11.83 18.43 -3.08
N LEU A 137 12.91 18.61 -2.33
CA LEU A 137 13.62 17.49 -1.66
C LEU A 137 12.72 16.68 -0.72
N ARG A 138 11.71 17.31 -0.11
CA ARG A 138 10.82 16.63 0.83
C ARG A 138 9.67 15.90 0.15
N ALA A 139 9.13 16.42 -0.96
CA ALA A 139 8.11 15.71 -1.72
C ALA A 139 8.67 14.37 -2.24
N ASP A 140 9.89 14.38 -2.76
CA ASP A 140 10.58 13.18 -3.22
C ASP A 140 10.81 12.18 -2.06
N GLN A 141 11.16 12.66 -0.86
CA GLN A 141 11.31 11.81 0.32
C GLN A 141 9.99 11.14 0.77
N ILE A 142 8.88 11.88 0.73
CA ILE A 142 7.56 11.33 1.09
C ILE A 142 7.11 10.36 -0.01
N ASP A 143 7.30 10.70 -1.28
CA ASP A 143 7.04 9.84 -2.42
C ASP A 143 7.82 8.52 -2.32
N ASP A 144 9.11 8.60 -2.04
CA ASP A 144 9.98 7.46 -1.80
C ASP A 144 9.53 6.65 -0.57
N SER A 145 9.14 7.32 0.52
CA SER A 145 8.63 6.66 1.74
C SER A 145 7.36 5.86 1.42
N VAL A 146 6.44 6.45 0.68
CA VAL A 146 5.20 5.79 0.23
C VAL A 146 5.50 4.66 -0.75
N LYS A 147 6.41 4.83 -1.72
CA LYS A 147 6.84 3.78 -2.65
C LYS A 147 7.55 2.61 -1.95
N ARG A 148 8.27 2.91 -0.85
CA ARG A 148 8.88 1.92 0.04
C ARG A 148 7.88 1.35 1.08
N SER A 149 6.61 1.75 1.03
CA SER A 149 5.56 1.16 1.86
C SER A 149 5.45 -0.34 1.60
N TRP A 150 5.12 -1.09 2.64
CA TRP A 150 4.83 -2.52 2.55
C TRP A 150 3.66 -2.84 1.62
N ALA A 151 2.80 -1.86 1.28
CA ALA A 151 1.72 -2.02 0.30
C ALA A 151 2.25 -2.43 -1.09
N TYR A 152 3.50 -2.10 -1.40
CA TYR A 152 4.17 -2.45 -2.66
C TYR A 152 4.89 -3.81 -2.64
N SER A 153 4.80 -4.56 -1.53
CA SER A 153 5.45 -5.87 -1.37
C SER A 153 5.19 -6.91 -2.46
N PRO A 154 4.07 -6.91 -3.23
CA PRO A 154 3.91 -7.82 -4.37
C PRO A 154 4.93 -7.62 -5.49
N VAL A 155 5.58 -6.47 -5.56
CA VAL A 155 6.56 -6.11 -6.60
C VAL A 155 7.87 -5.58 -6.02
N THR A 156 8.07 -5.77 -4.72
CA THR A 156 9.30 -5.38 -4.02
C THR A 156 9.81 -6.51 -3.13
N ILE A 157 11.11 -6.52 -2.88
CA ILE A 157 11.72 -7.34 -1.84
C ILE A 157 12.48 -6.40 -0.92
N ARG A 158 12.12 -6.44 0.37
CA ARG A 158 12.54 -5.43 1.35
C ARG A 158 12.11 -4.03 0.87
N VAL A 159 13.05 -3.23 0.37
CA VAL A 159 12.82 -1.88 -0.15
C VAL A 159 13.21 -1.74 -1.63
N LEU A 160 13.66 -2.82 -2.26
CA LEU A 160 14.12 -2.82 -3.66
C LEU A 160 12.98 -3.28 -4.59
N HIS A 161 12.74 -2.53 -5.66
CA HIS A 161 11.78 -2.93 -6.69
C HIS A 161 12.31 -4.13 -7.48
N LEU A 162 11.46 -5.12 -7.74
CA LEU A 162 11.87 -6.32 -8.49
C LEU A 162 12.36 -5.98 -9.90
N ALA A 163 11.74 -4.99 -10.55
CA ALA A 163 12.17 -4.50 -11.86
C ALA A 163 13.59 -3.90 -11.81
N GLU A 164 13.94 -3.20 -10.73
CA GLU A 164 15.28 -2.66 -10.53
C GLU A 164 16.30 -3.77 -10.26
N LEU A 165 15.93 -4.77 -9.44
CA LEU A 165 16.76 -5.93 -9.15
C LEU A 165 17.16 -6.68 -10.43
N VAL A 166 16.19 -6.97 -11.30
CA VAL A 166 16.44 -7.71 -12.56
C VAL A 166 17.28 -6.91 -13.55
N LYS A 167 17.24 -5.57 -13.49
CA LYS A 167 18.06 -4.67 -14.32
C LYS A 167 19.52 -4.55 -13.81
N GLN A 168 19.86 -5.08 -12.64
CA GLN A 168 21.22 -4.98 -12.11
C GLN A 168 22.19 -5.81 -12.97
N PRO A 169 23.40 -5.29 -13.30
CA PRO A 169 24.38 -6.01 -14.12
C PRO A 169 24.82 -7.37 -13.54
N ASN A 170 24.75 -7.51 -12.22
CA ASN A 170 25.15 -8.73 -11.51
C ASN A 170 24.01 -9.74 -11.39
N PHE A 171 22.78 -9.36 -11.74
CA PHE A 171 21.62 -10.23 -11.63
C PHE A 171 21.68 -11.31 -12.71
N LYS A 172 21.67 -12.57 -12.27
CA LYS A 172 21.72 -13.74 -13.14
C LYS A 172 20.65 -14.73 -12.73
N VAL A 173 19.77 -15.07 -13.66
CA VAL A 173 18.84 -16.19 -13.49
C VAL A 173 19.65 -17.50 -13.52
N VAL A 174 19.61 -18.24 -12.42
CA VAL A 174 20.28 -19.54 -12.26
C VAL A 174 19.38 -20.66 -12.76
N SER A 175 18.11 -20.65 -12.38
CA SER A 175 17.13 -21.64 -12.84
C SER A 175 15.71 -21.06 -12.79
N VAL A 176 14.87 -21.51 -13.72
CA VAL A 176 13.43 -21.21 -13.74
C VAL A 176 12.68 -22.53 -13.85
N GLN A 177 11.69 -22.75 -12.99
CA GLN A 177 10.87 -23.95 -13.02
C GLN A 177 9.44 -23.65 -12.60
N ALA A 178 8.49 -24.38 -13.18
CA ALA A 178 7.11 -24.37 -12.71
C ALA A 178 6.99 -25.15 -11.39
N VAL A 179 6.26 -24.59 -10.43
CA VAL A 179 5.92 -25.23 -9.17
C VAL A 179 4.52 -25.81 -9.31
N ALA A 180 4.43 -27.14 -9.31
CA ALA A 180 3.19 -27.87 -9.60
C ALA A 180 2.04 -27.53 -8.64
N LYS A 181 2.37 -27.19 -7.40
CA LYS A 181 1.42 -26.73 -6.40
C LYS A 181 1.30 -25.21 -6.56
N ASP A 182 0.13 -24.73 -7.00
CA ASP A 182 -0.26 -23.31 -7.05
C ASP A 182 0.10 -22.53 -8.34
N ASN A 183 0.48 -23.19 -9.44
CA ASN A 183 0.79 -22.55 -10.73
C ASN A 183 1.84 -21.42 -10.64
N LEU A 184 2.77 -21.55 -9.70
CA LEU A 184 3.82 -20.56 -9.49
C LEU A 184 5.04 -20.85 -10.35
N ILE A 185 5.84 -19.81 -10.60
CA ILE A 185 7.15 -19.94 -11.21
C ILE A 185 8.20 -19.67 -10.13
N GLU A 186 9.06 -20.65 -9.87
CA GLU A 186 10.26 -20.48 -9.05
C GLU A 186 11.38 -19.94 -9.93
N VAL A 187 11.95 -18.81 -9.55
CA VAL A 187 13.13 -18.21 -10.19
C VAL A 187 14.26 -18.17 -9.16
N ALA A 188 15.25 -19.04 -9.33
CA ALA A 188 16.49 -18.95 -8.57
C ALA A 188 17.44 -17.97 -9.27
N PHE A 189 18.10 -17.11 -8.49
CA PHE A 189 18.98 -16.08 -9.03
C PHE A 189 20.24 -15.90 -8.16
N ASP A 190 21.30 -15.42 -8.82
CA ASP A 190 22.53 -14.92 -8.20
C ASP A 190 22.61 -13.41 -8.47
N ASN A 191 23.13 -12.65 -7.52
CA ASN A 191 23.31 -11.21 -7.63
C ASN A 191 24.55 -10.74 -6.84
N LYS A 192 25.65 -11.49 -6.92
CA LYS A 192 26.86 -11.19 -6.16
C LYS A 192 27.48 -9.85 -6.54
N HIS A 193 27.68 -8.98 -5.56
CA HIS A 193 28.38 -7.71 -5.70
C HIS A 193 28.95 -7.23 -4.37
N SER A 194 29.89 -6.28 -4.42
CA SER A 194 30.43 -5.66 -3.20
C SER A 194 29.37 -4.82 -2.50
N VAL A 195 29.08 -5.14 -1.24
CA VAL A 195 28.14 -4.38 -0.37
C VAL A 195 28.68 -3.00 0.05
N LYS A 196 29.91 -2.66 -0.33
CA LYS A 196 30.53 -1.34 -0.09
C LYS A 196 30.27 -0.35 -1.22
N ASN A 197 29.72 -0.81 -2.35
CA ASN A 197 29.51 0.03 -3.51
C ASN A 197 28.15 0.74 -3.40
N GLU A 198 28.10 1.99 -3.87
CA GLU A 198 26.85 2.73 -4.03
C GLU A 198 26.25 2.48 -5.43
N PRO A 199 24.92 2.39 -5.58
CA PRO A 199 23.92 2.39 -4.51
C PRO A 199 23.92 1.08 -3.71
N PHE A 200 23.77 1.18 -2.39
CA PHE A 200 23.74 0.01 -1.51
C PHE A 200 22.60 -0.97 -1.87
N CYS A 201 22.96 -2.24 -2.13
CA CYS A 201 22.02 -3.35 -2.28
C CYS A 201 22.50 -4.53 -1.41
N SER A 202 21.63 -5.02 -0.53
CA SER A 202 22.00 -6.16 0.33
C SER A 202 21.73 -7.51 -0.32
N ILE A 203 20.89 -7.58 -1.36
CA ILE A 203 20.41 -8.84 -1.93
C ILE A 203 21.50 -9.46 -2.82
N GLN A 204 22.08 -10.58 -2.38
CA GLN A 204 23.15 -11.29 -3.09
C GLN A 204 22.64 -12.48 -3.93
N GLY A 205 21.39 -12.90 -3.73
CA GLY A 205 20.80 -14.03 -4.45
C GLY A 205 19.58 -14.60 -3.72
N GLY A 206 18.98 -15.65 -4.28
CA GLY A 206 17.83 -16.27 -3.66
C GLY A 206 16.92 -17.03 -4.61
N LYS A 207 15.67 -17.20 -4.16
CA LYS A 207 14.57 -17.79 -4.90
C LYS A 207 13.35 -16.88 -4.80
N LEU A 208 12.73 -16.61 -5.94
CA LEU A 208 11.45 -15.91 -6.05
C LEU A 208 10.37 -16.91 -6.44
N TYR A 209 9.19 -16.81 -5.84
CA TYR A 209 8.01 -17.58 -6.26
C TYR A 209 6.96 -16.59 -6.77
N LEU A 210 6.77 -16.57 -8.08
CA LEU A 210 5.99 -15.56 -8.79
C LEU A 210 4.71 -16.17 -9.37
N ASP A 211 3.63 -15.41 -9.38
CA ASP A 211 2.35 -15.80 -9.95
C ASP A 211 2.14 -15.11 -11.32
N PRO A 212 2.40 -15.78 -12.45
CA PRO A 212 2.28 -15.16 -13.77
C PRO A 212 0.83 -14.78 -14.11
N SER A 213 -0.17 -15.43 -13.51
CA SER A 213 -1.59 -15.11 -13.72
C SER A 213 -1.99 -13.77 -13.07
N ARG A 214 -1.24 -13.35 -12.05
CA ARG A 214 -1.43 -12.09 -11.33
C ARG A 214 -0.26 -11.15 -11.60
N SER A 215 -0.02 -10.82 -12.87
CA SER A 215 1.00 -9.85 -13.26
C SER A 215 2.39 -10.14 -12.67
N TRP A 216 2.76 -11.42 -12.57
CA TRP A 216 4.03 -11.87 -12.02
C TRP A 216 4.28 -11.42 -10.56
N CYS A 217 3.22 -11.22 -9.77
CA CYS A 217 3.34 -10.76 -8.39
C CYS A 217 4.01 -11.79 -7.49
N LEU A 218 4.80 -11.29 -6.54
CA LEU A 218 5.57 -12.08 -5.59
C LEU A 218 4.67 -12.78 -4.58
N ARG A 219 4.70 -14.11 -4.53
CA ARG A 219 3.98 -14.91 -3.54
C ARG A 219 4.85 -15.23 -2.32
N SER A 220 6.11 -15.52 -2.57
CA SER A 220 7.10 -15.71 -1.52
C SER A 220 8.50 -15.52 -2.08
N ALA A 221 9.47 -15.33 -1.20
CA ALA A 221 10.88 -15.31 -1.56
C ALA A 221 11.72 -15.90 -0.43
N VAL A 222 12.86 -16.47 -0.81
CA VAL A 222 13.98 -16.73 0.11
C VAL A 222 15.16 -15.97 -0.44
N VAL A 223 15.59 -14.91 0.25
CA VAL A 223 16.69 -14.07 -0.20
C VAL A 223 17.85 -14.11 0.78
N LYS A 224 19.04 -14.22 0.20
CA LYS A 224 20.32 -14.15 0.90
C LYS A 224 20.78 -12.70 0.85
N ASN A 225 20.99 -12.09 2.01
CA ASN A 225 21.47 -10.73 2.10
C ASN A 225 22.88 -10.68 2.70
N GLU A 226 23.65 -9.71 2.26
CA GLU A 226 24.96 -9.37 2.81
C GLU A 226 24.98 -7.89 3.18
N TYR A 227 25.59 -7.61 4.31
CA TYR A 227 25.76 -6.29 4.93
C TYR A 227 27.22 -6.16 5.38
N ALA A 228 27.67 -4.93 5.63
CA ALA A 228 29.02 -4.69 6.14
C ALA A 228 29.31 -5.42 7.47
N ASN A 229 28.27 -5.67 8.28
CA ASN A 229 28.36 -6.34 9.58
C ASN A 229 28.00 -7.84 9.55
N GLY A 230 27.69 -8.43 8.39
CA GLY A 230 27.40 -9.85 8.28
C GLY A 230 26.42 -10.20 7.17
N ALA A 231 26.05 -11.48 7.12
CA ALA A 231 25.04 -11.98 6.20
C ALA A 231 23.78 -12.41 6.95
N ASP A 232 22.62 -12.28 6.31
CA ASP A 232 21.36 -12.83 6.78
C ASP A 232 20.67 -13.64 5.67
N GLU A 233 19.77 -14.54 6.06
CA GLU A 233 18.80 -15.11 5.15
C GLU A 233 17.40 -14.70 5.63
N SER A 234 16.57 -14.24 4.69
CA SER A 234 15.20 -13.84 4.98
C SER A 234 14.22 -14.55 4.06
N ARG A 235 13.18 -15.12 4.68
CA ARG A 235 12.02 -15.71 4.02
C ARG A 235 10.86 -14.73 4.08
N HIS A 236 10.28 -14.43 2.92
CA HIS A 236 9.14 -13.54 2.74
C HIS A 236 7.97 -14.38 2.27
N ILE A 237 6.81 -14.24 2.89
CA ILE A 237 5.59 -14.96 2.54
C ILE A 237 4.46 -13.93 2.42
N LEU A 238 3.88 -13.83 1.23
CA LEU A 238 2.81 -12.90 0.90
C LEU A 238 1.49 -13.66 0.67
N GLY A 239 0.50 -13.31 1.48
CA GLY A 239 -0.90 -13.66 1.27
C GLY A 239 -1.64 -12.53 0.57
N PHE A 240 -2.49 -12.88 -0.40
CA PHE A 240 -3.25 -11.95 -1.22
C PHE A 240 -4.73 -11.96 -0.87
N SER A 241 -5.42 -10.91 -1.29
CA SER A 241 -6.88 -10.87 -1.26
C SER A 241 -7.48 -11.75 -2.37
N ASP A 242 -8.58 -12.46 -2.05
CA ASP A 242 -9.37 -13.24 -3.01
C ASP A 242 -10.40 -12.39 -3.75
N GLN A 243 -10.47 -11.07 -3.47
CA GLN A 243 -11.49 -10.17 -4.04
C GLN A 243 -11.47 -10.11 -5.57
N SER A 244 -10.32 -10.33 -6.20
CA SER A 244 -10.23 -10.47 -7.65
C SER A 244 -9.13 -11.44 -8.04
N PRO A 245 -9.39 -12.38 -8.98
CA PRO A 245 -8.40 -13.36 -9.43
C PRO A 245 -7.17 -12.71 -10.05
N ASN A 246 -7.27 -11.47 -10.55
CA ASN A 246 -6.19 -10.74 -11.19
C ASN A 246 -5.60 -9.62 -10.31
N SER A 247 -6.05 -9.50 -9.06
CA SER A 247 -5.56 -8.47 -8.15
C SER A 247 -4.29 -8.92 -7.43
N CYS A 248 -3.30 -8.02 -7.39
CA CYS A 248 -2.09 -8.15 -6.59
C CYS A 248 -2.19 -7.42 -5.24
N ILE A 249 -3.40 -7.09 -4.77
CA ILE A 249 -3.54 -6.39 -3.49
C ILE A 249 -3.12 -7.34 -2.35
N PRO A 250 -2.06 -7.00 -1.59
CA PRO A 250 -1.61 -7.84 -0.49
C PRO A 250 -2.62 -7.78 0.66
N ARG A 251 -2.80 -8.89 1.36
CA ARG A 251 -3.63 -9.00 2.57
C ARG A 251 -2.79 -9.24 3.81
N ARG A 252 -1.71 -10.01 3.65
CA ARG A 252 -0.77 -10.30 4.73
C ARG A 252 0.64 -10.49 4.17
N LEU A 253 1.63 -9.96 4.87
CA LEU A 253 3.04 -10.23 4.62
C LEU A 253 3.68 -10.73 5.92
N VAL A 254 4.42 -11.81 5.84
CA VAL A 254 5.26 -12.31 6.93
C VAL A 254 6.69 -12.39 6.43
N ILE A 255 7.60 -11.73 7.13
CA ILE A 255 9.03 -11.83 6.90
C ILE A 255 9.66 -12.48 8.12
N GLU A 256 10.37 -13.57 7.91
CA GLU A 256 11.16 -14.26 8.91
C GLU A 256 12.61 -14.20 8.48
N SER A 257 13.45 -13.57 9.28
CA SER A 257 14.89 -13.46 9.01
C SER A 257 15.70 -14.00 10.16
N ILE A 258 16.71 -14.78 9.83
CA ILE A 258 17.72 -15.27 10.76
C ILE A 258 19.02 -14.57 10.38
N GLY A 259 19.48 -13.70 11.26
CA GLY A 259 20.72 -12.93 11.08
C GLY A 259 21.63 -13.08 12.29
N TYR A 260 22.77 -12.41 12.22
CA TYR A 260 23.70 -12.30 13.34
C TYR A 260 23.85 -10.83 13.72
N ASP A 261 23.52 -10.49 14.96
CA ASP A 261 23.81 -9.16 15.49
C ASP A 261 25.22 -9.15 16.07
N ILE A 262 26.00 -8.12 15.71
CA ILE A 262 27.25 -7.77 16.37
C ILE A 262 26.90 -6.67 17.38
N PRO A 263 26.97 -6.93 18.69
CA PRO A 263 26.72 -5.89 19.69
C PRO A 263 27.67 -4.71 19.50
N ASP A 264 27.19 -3.50 19.78
CA ASP A 264 27.98 -2.29 19.63
C ASP A 264 29.29 -2.37 20.44
N GLY A 265 30.41 -2.04 19.80
CA GLY A 265 31.75 -2.14 20.37
C GLY A 265 32.33 -3.56 20.54
N LYS A 266 31.68 -4.63 20.05
CA LYS A 266 32.22 -6.00 20.12
C LYS A 266 32.77 -6.51 18.79
N THR A 267 33.74 -7.43 18.89
CA THR A 267 34.33 -8.09 17.71
C THR A 267 33.36 -9.09 17.08
N ILE A 268 33.58 -9.35 15.79
CA ILE A 268 32.80 -10.28 14.93
C ILE A 268 32.72 -11.71 15.53
N THR A 269 33.58 -12.07 16.48
CA THR A 269 33.65 -13.42 17.06
C THR A 269 32.49 -13.76 18.02
N GLU A 270 31.79 -12.77 18.59
CA GLU A 270 30.63 -13.01 19.47
C GLU A 270 29.29 -12.94 18.72
N LYS A 271 29.15 -13.67 17.61
CA LYS A 271 27.89 -13.68 16.86
C LYS A 271 26.78 -14.32 17.67
N ARG A 272 25.70 -13.57 17.93
CA ARG A 272 24.46 -14.13 18.45
C ARG A 272 23.46 -14.25 17.31
N SER A 273 22.90 -15.45 17.15
CA SER A 273 21.77 -15.65 16.23
C SER A 273 20.59 -14.83 16.72
N VAL A 274 20.06 -14.01 15.83
CA VAL A 274 18.91 -13.15 16.07
C VAL A 274 17.80 -13.55 15.13
N THR A 275 16.66 -13.87 15.71
CA THR A 275 15.43 -14.12 14.96
C THR A 275 14.60 -12.85 14.94
N ARG A 276 14.34 -12.33 13.74
CA ARG A 276 13.44 -11.21 13.51
C ARG A 276 12.26 -11.68 12.68
N ARG A 277 11.05 -11.35 13.16
CA ARG A 277 9.80 -11.63 12.46
C ARG A 277 9.03 -10.33 12.28
N ILE A 278 8.69 -10.00 11.04
CA ILE A 278 7.84 -8.86 10.69
C ILE A 278 6.52 -9.43 10.20
N LYS A 279 5.42 -8.96 10.76
CA LYS A 279 4.08 -9.24 10.27
C LYS A 279 3.46 -7.93 9.81
N VAL A 280 2.89 -7.94 8.61
CA VAL A 280 2.12 -6.83 8.09
C VAL A 280 0.75 -7.36 7.70
N ASP A 281 -0.30 -6.78 8.25
CA ASP A 281 -1.68 -7.08 7.86
C ASP A 281 -2.23 -5.85 7.16
N PHE A 282 -2.84 -6.07 5.99
CA PHE A 282 -3.27 -5.01 5.08
C PHE A 282 -4.79 -4.94 5.01
N GLU A 283 -5.28 -3.71 5.09
CA GLU A 283 -6.66 -3.27 4.86
C GLU A 283 -6.62 -2.16 3.81
N VAL A 284 -6.07 -2.50 2.64
CA VAL A 284 -5.97 -1.58 1.49
C VAL A 284 -6.88 -2.01 0.36
N GLU A 285 -7.37 -1.03 -0.39
CA GLU A 285 -8.26 -1.22 -1.53
C GLU A 285 -7.96 -0.20 -2.62
N GLU A 286 -8.44 -0.49 -3.84
CA GLU A 286 -8.45 0.47 -4.94
C GLU A 286 -9.85 1.11 -4.98
N PRO A 287 -10.04 2.32 -4.43
CA PRO A 287 -11.35 2.94 -4.42
C PRO A 287 -11.72 3.44 -5.81
N VAL A 288 -13.03 3.58 -6.03
CA VAL A 288 -13.59 4.19 -7.24
C VAL A 288 -13.30 5.69 -7.27
N ILE A 289 -13.35 6.36 -6.11
CA ILE A 289 -13.14 7.79 -5.95
C ILE A 289 -11.87 8.00 -5.13
N LEU A 290 -10.90 8.72 -5.70
CA LEU A 290 -9.67 9.07 -5.00
C LEU A 290 -9.89 10.28 -4.08
N PRO A 291 -9.11 10.41 -2.99
CA PRO A 291 -9.19 11.58 -2.11
C PRO A 291 -8.93 12.88 -2.87
N ALA A 292 -9.69 13.92 -2.54
CA ALA A 292 -9.56 15.23 -3.16
C ALA A 292 -8.29 15.96 -2.65
N ASP A 293 -7.73 16.87 -3.45
CA ASP A 293 -6.49 17.59 -3.10
C ASP A 293 -6.62 18.36 -1.77
N GLU A 294 -7.84 18.79 -1.42
CA GLU A 294 -8.13 19.51 -0.17
C GLU A 294 -7.85 18.68 1.08
N GLU A 295 -7.93 17.34 1.00
CA GLU A 295 -7.60 16.45 2.13
C GLU A 295 -6.10 16.45 2.47
N PHE A 296 -5.25 16.92 1.56
CA PHE A 296 -3.79 16.94 1.69
C PHE A 296 -3.26 18.32 2.06
N THR A 297 -4.01 19.07 2.87
CA THR A 297 -3.69 20.47 3.19
C THR A 297 -3.64 20.70 4.69
N LEU A 298 -2.91 21.71 5.14
CA LEU A 298 -2.83 22.10 6.56
C LEU A 298 -4.23 22.40 7.13
N SER A 299 -5.11 23.02 6.33
CA SER A 299 -6.49 23.31 6.74
C SER A 299 -7.30 22.04 7.05
N ALA A 300 -7.06 20.92 6.34
CA ALA A 300 -7.70 19.64 6.64
C ALA A 300 -7.35 19.12 8.05
N PHE A 301 -6.29 19.64 8.65
CA PHE A 301 -5.84 19.33 10.00
C PHE A 301 -6.03 20.49 10.99
N GLY A 302 -6.78 21.52 10.61
CA GLY A 302 -7.07 22.68 11.46
C GLY A 302 -5.90 23.66 11.61
N LEU A 303 -4.93 23.63 10.70
CA LEU A 303 -3.78 24.53 10.68
C LEU A 303 -3.93 25.57 9.55
N PRO A 304 -3.41 26.80 9.71
CA PRO A 304 -3.45 27.80 8.65
C PRO A 304 -2.59 27.39 7.46
N GLU A 305 -2.99 27.82 6.26
CA GLU A 305 -2.17 27.65 5.05
C GLU A 305 -0.95 28.57 5.06
N PRO A 306 0.15 28.21 4.38
CA PRO A 306 1.31 29.08 4.22
C PRO A 306 0.96 30.36 3.43
N GLU A 307 1.62 31.48 3.75
CA GLU A 307 1.45 32.74 3.01
C GLU A 307 1.78 32.58 1.53
N GLY A 308 1.03 33.27 0.67
CA GLY A 308 1.17 33.18 -0.79
C GLY A 308 0.50 31.96 -1.43
N ILE A 309 -0.03 31.03 -0.63
CA ILE A 309 -0.91 29.96 -1.09
C ILE A 309 -2.35 30.44 -0.91
N GLU A 310 -2.69 31.50 -1.64
CA GLU A 310 -4.09 31.87 -1.76
C GLU A 310 -4.77 30.77 -2.57
N ARG A 311 -5.54 29.91 -1.88
CA ARG A 311 -6.58 29.18 -2.60
C ARG A 311 -7.37 30.24 -3.33
N ALA A 312 -7.54 30.07 -4.63
CA ALA A 312 -8.57 30.78 -5.35
C ALA A 312 -9.86 30.44 -4.61
N SER A 313 -10.23 31.29 -3.64
CA SER A 313 -11.44 31.16 -2.85
C SER A 313 -12.49 30.88 -3.89
N SER A 314 -13.03 29.66 -3.86
CA SER A 314 -14.10 29.28 -4.77
C SER A 314 -15.06 30.44 -4.71
N ARG A 315 -15.13 31.22 -5.80
CA ARG A 315 -15.81 32.51 -5.83
C ARG A 315 -17.32 32.29 -5.82
N TRP A 316 -17.78 31.31 -5.04
CA TRP A 316 -19.17 30.91 -4.90
C TRP A 316 -19.99 32.03 -4.27
N TYR A 317 -19.35 32.86 -3.43
CA TYR A 317 -19.95 34.13 -3.00
C TYR A 317 -20.30 35.05 -4.18
N LEU A 318 -19.56 35.03 -5.30
CA LEU A 318 -19.96 35.77 -6.51
C LEU A 318 -21.23 35.19 -7.14
N TRP A 319 -21.45 33.88 -7.07
CA TRP A 319 -22.71 33.28 -7.49
C TRP A 319 -23.87 33.71 -6.58
N PHE A 320 -23.65 33.76 -5.25
CA PHE A 320 -24.65 34.30 -4.33
C PHE A 320 -24.95 35.78 -4.60
N ILE A 321 -23.92 36.59 -4.89
CA ILE A 321 -24.08 38.00 -5.30
C ILE A 321 -24.87 38.09 -6.61
N ALA A 322 -24.58 37.25 -7.60
CA ALA A 322 -25.28 37.23 -8.88
C ALA A 322 -26.76 36.84 -8.71
N ILE A 323 -27.06 35.81 -7.92
CA ILE A 323 -28.44 35.39 -7.59
C ILE A 323 -29.19 36.51 -6.85
N ALA A 324 -28.53 37.16 -5.88
CA ALA A 324 -29.11 38.29 -5.17
C ALA A 324 -29.43 39.46 -6.12
N ALA A 325 -28.53 39.79 -7.04
CA ALA A 325 -28.73 40.83 -8.04
C ALA A 325 -29.91 40.51 -8.97
N VAL A 326 -30.00 39.28 -9.49
CA VAL A 326 -31.13 38.85 -10.33
C VAL A 326 -32.45 38.92 -9.54
N SER A 327 -32.45 38.48 -8.28
CA SER A 327 -33.63 38.51 -7.42
C SER A 327 -34.11 39.94 -7.17
N LEU A 328 -33.19 40.90 -6.98
CA LEU A 328 -33.52 42.33 -6.85
C LEU A 328 -34.13 42.91 -8.13
N ILE A 329 -33.59 42.55 -9.29
CA ILE A 329 -34.12 43.00 -10.59
C ILE A 329 -35.54 42.47 -10.81
N VAL A 330 -35.78 41.18 -10.52
CA VAL A 330 -37.11 40.58 -10.62
C VAL A 330 -38.08 41.21 -9.64
N GLY A 331 -37.66 41.40 -8.38
CA GLY A 331 -38.47 42.09 -7.37
C GLY A 331 -38.86 43.50 -7.80
N PHE A 332 -37.90 44.27 -8.32
CA PHE A 332 -38.15 45.61 -8.84
C PHE A 332 -39.10 45.61 -10.05
N TYR A 333 -38.93 44.68 -10.98
CA TYR A 333 -39.81 44.53 -12.14
C TYR A 333 -41.26 44.20 -11.73
N LEU A 334 -41.44 43.28 -10.78
CA LEU A 334 -42.76 42.91 -10.25
C LEU A 334 -43.44 44.07 -9.52
N LEU A 335 -42.70 44.80 -8.68
CA LEU A 335 -43.19 46.01 -8.03
C LEU A 335 -43.69 47.04 -9.05
N ARG A 336 -42.90 47.30 -10.10
CA ARG A 336 -43.28 48.24 -11.17
C ARG A 336 -44.50 47.77 -11.97
N ARG A 337 -44.67 46.46 -12.15
CA ARG A 337 -45.85 45.89 -12.85
C ARG A 337 -47.11 45.97 -11.99
N SER A 338 -47.01 45.74 -10.68
CA SER A 338 -48.14 45.80 -9.73
C SER A 338 -48.72 47.20 -9.54
N GLY A 339 -47.91 48.24 -9.73
CA GLY A 339 -48.33 49.65 -9.65
C GLY A 339 -49.06 50.19 -10.88
N ARG A 340 -49.34 49.36 -11.91
CA ARG A 340 -50.24 49.79 -13.00
C ARG A 340 -51.67 49.79 -12.44
N PRO A 341 -52.33 50.96 -12.31
CA PRO A 341 -53.72 51.01 -11.88
C PRO A 341 -54.51 50.13 -12.84
N SER A 342 -55.21 49.12 -12.31
CA SER A 342 -56.18 48.37 -13.10
C SER A 342 -57.10 49.41 -13.73
N ALA A 343 -57.05 49.51 -15.05
CA ALA A 343 -57.93 50.39 -15.80
C ALA A 343 -59.34 50.09 -15.31
N ALA A 344 -59.94 51.06 -14.63
CA ALA A 344 -61.26 50.91 -14.05
C ALA A 344 -62.19 50.48 -15.17
N THR A 345 -62.81 49.31 -15.00
CA THR A 345 -63.84 48.79 -15.89
C THR A 345 -64.86 49.90 -16.11
N PRO A 346 -65.05 50.40 -17.35
CA PRO A 346 -66.04 51.43 -17.60
C PRO A 346 -67.41 50.88 -17.23
N ALA A 347 -68.09 51.57 -16.33
CA ALA A 347 -69.46 51.26 -15.96
C ALA A 347 -70.36 51.42 -17.20
N SER A 348 -70.94 50.31 -17.67
CA SER A 348 -72.00 50.34 -18.67
C SER A 348 -73.26 50.92 -18.03
N GLY A 349 -73.53 52.20 -18.30
CA GLY A 349 -74.78 52.87 -17.94
C GLY A 349 -75.91 52.49 -18.90
N SER A 350 -77.03 52.09 -18.31
CA SER A 350 -78.36 51.91 -18.91
C SER A 350 -79.18 53.19 -18.84
#